data_AF-A0A834G6S4-F1
#
_entry.id   AF-A0A834G6S4-F1
#
_cell.length_a   1.000
_cell.length_b   1.000
_cell.length_c   1.000
_cell.angle_alpha   90.00
_cell.angle_beta   90.00
_cell.angle_gamma   90.00
#
_symmetry.space_group_name_H-M   'P 1'
#
loop_
_entity.id
_entity.type
_entity.pdbx_description
1 polymer ?
#
loop_
_entity_poly.entity_id
_entity_poly.type
_entity_poly.pdbx_seq_one_letter_code
_entity_poly.pdbx_strand_id
1 'polypeptide(L)'
;MGFFATAKINTNEGDLEGYVLTPSSRLLVKSEITNFSPFVRAMVDPVMVTTWQSLGDSFRGSEKTAFETAHGVEMWEFCDQNPKFSCTFSEAMASDSTMNHVVGECMEVFQGLNSLVDVGGGTGTIAPIISGAFPRIKCTVLDLPQIVANLPESGNLSYVGGDMFESIPSAEAILLKWILHNWSDEDCVKKLKRCKEAIPSKDNGGKVIIMDTMMDGEGDEHDAAEAKLILDVTMMVMAGGREE
;
A
#
# COMPACT_ATOMS: atom_id res chain seq x y z
N MET A 1 0.59 28.06 1.78
CA MET A 1 1.18 26.98 2.59
C MET A 1 2.50 26.61 1.96
N GLY A 2 3.59 26.61 2.72
CA GLY A 2 4.90 26.12 2.26
C GLY A 2 5.29 24.89 3.07
N PHE A 3 6.25 24.12 2.58
CA PHE A 3 6.77 22.97 3.34
C PHE A 3 7.48 23.44 4.62
N PHE A 4 8.17 24.58 4.55
CA PHE A 4 8.81 25.23 5.70
C PHE A 4 8.07 26.53 6.08
N ALA A 5 8.02 26.85 7.38
CA ALA A 5 7.55 28.12 7.89
C ALA A 5 8.57 28.72 8.86
N THR A 6 8.72 30.04 8.86
CA THR A 6 9.53 30.76 9.85
C THR A 6 8.64 31.32 10.96
N ALA A 7 9.17 31.35 12.19
CA ALA A 7 8.53 31.95 13.34
C ALA A 7 9.58 32.58 14.26
N LYS A 8 9.17 33.59 15.02
CA LYS A 8 9.97 34.12 16.12
C LYS A 8 9.95 33.12 17.28
N ILE A 9 11.11 32.62 17.65
CA ILE A 9 11.33 31.74 18.77
C ILE A 9 11.88 32.60 19.90
N ASN A 10 11.10 32.71 20.98
CA ASN A 10 11.51 33.47 22.15
C ASN A 10 12.51 32.63 22.94
N THR A 11 13.79 33.02 22.89
CA THR A 11 14.86 32.34 23.63
C THR A 11 15.32 33.23 24.78
N ASN A 12 15.98 32.65 25.78
CA ASN A 12 16.55 33.40 26.91
C ASN A 12 17.60 34.45 26.48
N GLU A 13 18.02 34.45 25.21
CA GLU A 13 19.01 35.36 24.61
C GLU A 13 18.41 36.38 23.62
N GLY A 14 17.07 36.38 23.44
CA GLY A 14 16.35 37.31 22.55
C GLY A 14 15.40 36.63 21.55
N ASP A 15 14.68 37.45 20.77
CA ASP A 15 13.87 37.00 19.62
C ASP A 15 14.81 36.48 18.52
N LEU A 16 14.82 35.16 18.30
CA LEU A 16 15.49 34.54 17.15
C LEU A 16 14.46 34.12 16.09
N GLU A 17 14.77 34.32 14.82
CA GLU A 17 13.96 33.73 13.74
C GLU A 17 14.38 32.27 13.54
N GLY A 18 13.43 31.36 13.58
CA GLY A 18 13.68 29.93 13.39
C GLY A 18 12.60 29.25 12.55
N TYR A 19 12.84 28.00 12.17
CA TYR A 19 11.92 27.21 11.36
C TYR A 19 11.00 26.38 12.25
N VAL A 20 9.71 26.34 11.91
CA VAL A 20 8.68 25.56 12.59
C VAL A 20 8.01 24.59 11.63
N LEU A 21 7.53 23.47 12.19
CA LEU A 21 6.80 22.46 11.42
C LEU A 21 5.44 23.00 10.97
N THR A 22 5.19 22.89 9.68
CA THR A 22 3.89 23.06 9.03
C THR A 22 3.09 21.75 9.07
N PRO A 23 1.75 21.78 8.87
CA PRO A 23 0.94 20.56 8.76
C PRO A 23 1.53 19.53 7.78
N SER A 24 2.00 19.97 6.61
CA SER A 24 2.62 19.08 5.61
C SER A 24 3.96 18.51 6.07
N SER A 25 4.84 19.32 6.67
CA SER A 25 6.14 18.83 7.15
C SER A 25 6.03 17.89 8.36
N ARG A 26 4.95 17.99 9.16
CA ARG A 26 4.69 17.06 10.27
C ARG A 26 4.50 15.63 9.78
N LEU A 27 3.95 15.45 8.57
CA LEU A 27 3.81 14.13 7.94
C LEU A 27 5.15 13.43 7.70
N LEU A 28 6.29 14.15 7.71
CA LEU A 28 7.61 13.54 7.51
C LEU A 28 8.32 13.21 8.83
N VAL A 29 7.75 13.56 9.98
CA VAL A 29 8.41 13.39 11.28
C VAL A 29 8.15 11.99 11.83
N LYS A 30 9.23 11.29 12.21
CA LYS A 30 9.20 9.90 12.72
C LYS A 30 8.42 9.69 14.03
N SER A 31 7.94 10.75 14.67
CA SER A 31 7.29 10.69 15.99
C SER A 31 5.75 10.68 15.96
N GLU A 32 5.14 10.89 14.80
CA GLU A 32 3.68 10.92 14.65
C GLU A 32 3.14 9.57 14.15
N ILE A 33 1.86 9.30 14.43
CA ILE A 33 1.13 8.08 13.98
C ILE A 33 1.19 7.96 12.44
N THR A 34 1.33 9.09 11.74
CA THR A 34 1.50 9.17 10.29
C THR A 34 2.92 9.64 9.95
N ASN A 35 3.72 8.76 9.34
CA ASN A 35 5.05 9.09 8.86
C ASN A 35 5.19 8.70 7.38
N PHE A 36 5.01 9.68 6.51
CA PHE A 36 5.04 9.54 5.06
C PHE A 36 6.45 9.68 4.45
N SER A 37 7.49 9.87 5.27
CA SER A 37 8.88 9.93 4.79
C SER A 37 9.30 8.73 3.95
N PRO A 38 8.94 7.47 4.29
CA PRO A 38 9.28 6.31 3.46
C PRO A 38 8.66 6.39 2.06
N PHE A 39 7.39 6.80 1.96
CA PHE A 39 6.72 6.99 0.67
C PHE A 39 7.44 8.05 -0.19
N VAL A 40 7.74 9.22 0.39
CA VAL A 40 8.47 10.28 -0.31
C VAL A 40 9.83 9.77 -0.80
N ARG A 41 10.56 9.01 0.02
CA ARG A 41 11.85 8.43 -0.37
C ARG A 41 11.74 7.46 -1.53
N ALA A 42 10.72 6.60 -1.55
CA ALA A 42 10.50 5.69 -2.67
C ALA A 42 10.19 6.46 -3.96
N MET A 43 9.34 7.49 -3.90
CA MET A 43 8.97 8.29 -5.08
C MET A 43 10.14 9.07 -5.68
N VAL A 44 11.13 9.46 -4.87
CA VAL A 44 12.35 10.15 -5.33
C VAL A 44 13.55 9.21 -5.51
N ASP A 45 13.36 7.90 -5.34
CA ASP A 45 14.41 6.91 -5.61
C ASP A 45 14.78 6.95 -7.10
N PRO A 46 16.07 6.83 -7.47
CA PRO A 46 16.49 6.82 -8.87
C PRO A 46 15.74 5.82 -9.75
N VAL A 47 15.30 4.67 -9.21
CA VAL A 47 14.48 3.70 -9.93
C VAL A 47 13.18 4.34 -10.38
N MET A 48 12.45 4.98 -9.45
CA MET A 48 11.18 5.65 -9.73
C MET A 48 11.36 6.85 -10.64
N VAL A 49 12.37 7.69 -10.39
CA VAL A 49 12.63 8.88 -11.23
C VAL A 49 12.94 8.49 -12.67
N THR A 50 13.74 7.44 -12.88
CA THR A 50 14.07 6.93 -14.22
C THR A 50 12.82 6.39 -14.93
N THR A 51 11.98 5.66 -14.20
CA THR A 51 10.69 5.18 -14.73
C THR A 51 9.83 6.32 -15.28
N TRP A 52 9.71 7.43 -14.54
CA TRP A 52 8.96 8.61 -15.01
C TRP A 52 9.61 9.28 -16.22
N GLN A 53 10.94 9.29 -16.31
CA GLN A 53 11.65 9.83 -17.48
C GLN A 53 11.42 9.00 -18.75
N SER A 54 11.13 7.70 -18.61
CA SER A 54 10.84 6.78 -19.73
C SER A 54 9.39 6.80 -20.21
N LEU A 55 8.50 7.56 -19.58
CA LEU A 55 7.07 7.64 -19.95
C LEU A 55 6.86 8.08 -21.42
N GLY A 56 7.68 9.02 -21.90
CA GLY A 56 7.58 9.47 -23.29
C GLY A 56 7.91 8.38 -24.32
N ASP A 57 8.77 7.43 -23.94
CA ASP A 57 9.20 6.33 -24.80
C ASP A 57 8.19 5.17 -24.78
N SER A 58 7.54 4.89 -23.65
CA SER A 58 6.53 3.83 -23.57
C SER A 58 5.34 4.10 -24.50
N PHE A 59 4.91 5.36 -24.63
CA PHE A 59 3.84 5.75 -25.56
C PHE A 59 4.22 5.65 -27.05
N ARG A 60 5.50 5.48 -27.39
CA ARG A 60 5.97 5.47 -28.79
C ARG A 60 5.98 4.09 -29.45
N GLY A 61 5.48 3.04 -28.78
CA GLY A 61 5.15 1.78 -29.44
C GLY A 61 5.65 0.50 -28.79
N SER A 62 5.81 0.46 -27.46
CA SER A 62 5.98 -0.80 -26.74
C SER A 62 4.68 -1.17 -26.01
N GLU A 63 4.30 -2.45 -26.01
CA GLU A 63 3.27 -2.99 -25.09
C GLU A 63 3.74 -3.02 -23.63
N LYS A 64 4.97 -2.55 -23.37
CA LYS A 64 5.61 -2.50 -22.07
C LYS A 64 5.19 -1.27 -21.27
N THR A 65 5.13 -1.44 -19.95
CA THR A 65 5.04 -0.34 -18.98
C THR A 65 6.25 0.60 -19.09
N ALA A 66 6.11 1.83 -18.57
CA ALA A 66 7.26 2.75 -18.50
C ALA A 66 8.37 2.19 -17.58
N PHE A 67 8.00 1.44 -16.55
CA PHE A 67 8.94 0.73 -15.68
C PHE A 67 9.77 -0.30 -16.46
N GLU A 68 9.12 -1.16 -17.23
CA GLU A 68 9.82 -2.15 -18.07
C GLU A 68 10.67 -1.51 -19.16
N THR A 69 10.23 -0.39 -19.74
CA THR A 69 11.03 0.36 -20.70
C THR A 69 12.30 0.93 -20.05
N ALA A 70 12.21 1.39 -18.80
CA ALA A 70 13.34 1.94 -18.05
C ALA A 70 14.33 0.86 -17.56
N HIS A 71 13.81 -0.26 -17.03
CA HIS A 71 14.60 -1.23 -16.25
C HIS A 71 14.75 -2.60 -16.93
N GLY A 72 14.05 -2.83 -18.04
CA GLY A 72 14.16 -4.02 -18.88
C GLY A 72 13.34 -5.24 -18.43
N VAL A 73 12.81 -5.22 -17.21
CA VAL A 73 11.97 -6.27 -16.59
C VAL A 73 10.78 -5.65 -15.86
N GLU A 74 9.75 -6.45 -15.54
CA GLU A 74 8.57 -6.00 -14.80
C GLU A 74 8.90 -5.59 -13.35
N MET A 75 8.07 -4.73 -12.76
CA MET A 75 8.28 -4.17 -11.40
C MET A 75 8.53 -5.22 -10.32
N TRP A 76 7.73 -6.29 -10.30
CA TRP A 76 7.84 -7.32 -9.26
C TRP A 76 9.08 -8.21 -9.48
N GLU A 77 9.41 -8.54 -10.73
CA GLU A 77 10.67 -9.21 -11.08
C GLU A 77 11.89 -8.34 -10.73
N PHE A 78 11.82 -7.04 -10.99
CA PHE A 78 12.86 -6.10 -10.59
C PHE A 78 13.06 -6.08 -9.08
N CYS A 79 11.98 -6.07 -8.30
CA CYS A 79 12.04 -6.10 -6.83
C CYS A 79 12.70 -7.39 -6.32
N ASP A 80 12.44 -8.54 -6.96
CA ASP A 80 13.10 -9.81 -6.64
C ASP A 80 14.62 -9.74 -6.89
N GLN A 81 15.02 -9.15 -8.02
CA GLN A 81 16.42 -8.98 -8.39
C GLN A 81 17.13 -7.85 -7.60
N ASN A 82 16.38 -6.93 -7.00
CA ASN A 82 16.90 -5.74 -6.32
C ASN A 82 16.37 -5.60 -4.88
N PRO A 83 16.93 -6.36 -3.91
CA PRO A 83 16.46 -6.37 -2.52
C PRO A 83 16.47 -4.99 -1.85
N LYS A 84 17.41 -4.12 -2.25
CA LYS A 84 17.47 -2.74 -1.73
C LYS A 84 16.23 -1.94 -2.12
N PHE A 85 15.84 -1.97 -3.40
CA PHE A 85 14.67 -1.24 -3.86
C PHE A 85 13.38 -1.89 -3.33
N SER A 86 13.32 -3.23 -3.30
CA SER A 86 12.22 -3.97 -2.68
C SER A 86 12.00 -3.56 -1.21
N CYS A 87 13.08 -3.40 -0.43
CA CYS A 87 13.01 -2.90 0.94
C CYS A 87 12.48 -1.46 1.00
N THR A 88 13.00 -0.55 0.17
CA THR A 88 12.51 0.85 0.09
C THR A 88 11.02 0.89 -0.28
N PHE A 89 10.58 0.10 -1.24
CA PHE A 89 9.19 0.04 -1.68
C PHE A 89 8.28 -0.54 -0.60
N SER A 90 8.72 -1.62 0.07
CA SER A 90 7.99 -2.22 1.19
C SER A 90 7.82 -1.24 2.35
N GLU A 91 8.87 -0.47 2.70
CA GLU A 91 8.78 0.59 3.71
C GLU A 91 7.82 1.71 3.31
N ALA A 92 7.75 2.06 2.02
CA ALA A 92 6.79 3.03 1.50
C ALA A 92 5.34 2.54 1.64
N MET A 93 5.05 1.29 1.25
CA MET A 93 3.71 0.71 1.40
C MET A 93 3.30 0.58 2.88
N ALA A 94 4.28 0.27 3.74
CA ALA A 94 4.11 0.22 5.20
C ALA A 94 3.82 1.59 5.84
N SER A 95 4.13 2.69 5.16
CA SER A 95 3.95 4.05 5.71
C SER A 95 2.51 4.56 5.62
N ASP A 96 1.65 3.87 4.88
CA ASP A 96 0.22 4.21 4.81
C ASP A 96 -0.48 3.92 6.14
N SER A 97 -1.24 4.91 6.61
CA SER A 97 -1.94 4.88 7.89
C SER A 97 -3.44 4.64 7.76
N THR A 98 -3.95 4.44 6.55
CA THR A 98 -5.38 4.29 6.25
C THR A 98 -6.03 3.19 7.10
N MET A 99 -5.31 2.09 7.38
CA MET A 99 -5.81 1.00 8.22
C MET A 99 -6.15 1.42 9.66
N ASN A 100 -5.44 2.38 10.25
CA ASN A 100 -5.76 2.87 11.59
C ASN A 100 -7.12 3.57 11.61
N HIS A 101 -7.46 4.30 10.54
CA HIS A 101 -8.76 4.94 10.39
C HIS A 101 -9.86 3.91 10.18
N VAL A 102 -9.65 2.94 9.28
CA VAL A 102 -10.64 1.89 8.98
C VAL A 102 -10.98 1.04 10.20
N VAL A 103 -9.99 0.67 11.02
CA VAL A 103 -10.25 -0.09 12.26
C VAL A 103 -11.02 0.77 13.29
N GLY A 104 -10.84 2.09 13.28
CA GLY A 104 -11.58 3.02 14.14
C GLY A 104 -13.01 3.31 13.68
N GLU A 105 -13.23 3.44 12.37
CA GLU A 105 -14.50 3.94 11.81
C GLU A 105 -15.37 2.85 11.18
N CYS A 106 -14.78 1.77 10.68
CA CYS A 106 -15.46 0.69 9.94
C CYS A 106 -15.31 -0.67 10.65
N MET A 107 -15.39 -0.66 11.98
CA MET A 107 -15.14 -1.85 12.80
C MET A 107 -16.09 -3.02 12.48
N GLU A 108 -17.32 -2.75 12.03
CA GLU A 108 -18.29 -3.80 11.65
C GLU A 108 -17.78 -4.73 10.53
N VAL A 109 -16.86 -4.26 9.68
CA VAL A 109 -16.29 -5.07 8.59
C VAL A 109 -15.60 -6.32 9.14
N PHE A 110 -14.96 -6.19 10.30
CA PHE A 110 -14.19 -7.27 10.95
C PHE A 110 -14.96 -8.00 12.06
N GLN A 111 -16.14 -7.51 12.44
CA GLN A 111 -16.93 -8.13 13.50
C GLN A 111 -17.37 -9.55 13.12
N GLY A 112 -17.27 -10.46 14.10
CA GLY A 112 -17.66 -11.86 13.96
C GLY A 112 -16.65 -12.76 13.24
N LEU A 113 -15.56 -12.20 12.70
CA LEU A 113 -14.51 -12.98 12.06
C LEU A 113 -13.65 -13.72 13.09
N ASN A 114 -13.19 -14.91 12.69
CA ASN A 114 -12.24 -15.76 13.39
C ASN A 114 -10.93 -15.89 12.60
N SER A 115 -10.96 -15.71 11.28
CA SER A 115 -9.76 -15.73 10.43
C SER A 115 -9.84 -14.73 9.29
N LEU A 116 -8.69 -14.10 9.01
CA LEU A 116 -8.51 -13.15 7.91
C LEU A 116 -7.15 -13.41 7.25
N VAL A 117 -7.13 -13.43 5.92
CA VAL A 117 -5.87 -13.42 5.15
C VAL A 117 -5.71 -12.06 4.49
N ASP A 118 -4.59 -11.41 4.75
CA ASP A 118 -4.14 -10.18 4.10
C ASP A 118 -3.25 -10.55 2.91
N VAL A 119 -3.79 -10.45 1.69
CA VAL A 119 -3.13 -10.88 0.45
C VAL A 119 -2.35 -9.71 -0.13
N GLY A 120 -1.05 -9.93 -0.37
CA GLY A 120 -0.11 -8.84 -0.65
C GLY A 120 0.10 -7.93 0.56
N GLY A 121 -0.02 -8.47 1.78
CA GLY A 121 0.05 -7.71 3.03
C GLY A 121 1.44 -7.18 3.40
N GLY A 122 2.44 -7.42 2.54
CA GLY A 122 3.81 -6.95 2.68
C GLY A 122 4.48 -7.48 3.95
N THR A 123 5.08 -6.56 4.71
CA THR A 123 5.68 -6.88 6.01
C THR A 123 4.66 -7.08 7.14
N GLY A 124 3.37 -7.08 6.80
CA GLY A 124 2.26 -7.34 7.72
C GLY A 124 1.94 -6.18 8.63
N THR A 125 2.06 -4.93 8.17
CA THR A 125 1.76 -3.74 8.99
C THR A 125 0.31 -3.66 9.44
N ILE A 126 -0.60 -4.23 8.66
CA ILE A 126 -2.04 -4.22 8.91
C ILE A 126 -2.43 -5.21 10.01
N ALA A 127 -1.82 -6.39 10.00
CA ALA A 127 -2.25 -7.50 10.83
C ALA A 127 -2.14 -7.22 12.35
N PRO A 128 -1.09 -6.54 12.88
CA PRO A 128 -1.04 -6.09 14.27
C PRO A 128 -2.16 -5.11 14.64
N ILE A 129 -2.57 -4.24 13.70
CA ILE A 129 -3.65 -3.27 13.93
C ILE A 129 -4.98 -4.02 14.09
N ILE A 130 -5.27 -4.94 13.16
CA ILE A 130 -6.48 -5.77 13.21
C ILE A 130 -6.48 -6.67 14.44
N SER A 131 -5.41 -7.41 14.70
CA SER A 131 -5.33 -8.33 15.84
C SER A 131 -5.33 -7.61 17.19
N GLY A 132 -4.83 -6.37 17.26
CA GLY A 132 -4.94 -5.51 18.44
C GLY A 132 -6.39 -5.08 18.74
N ALA A 133 -7.16 -4.71 17.71
CA ALA A 133 -8.56 -4.35 17.85
C ALA A 133 -9.50 -5.56 18.00
N PHE A 134 -9.14 -6.69 17.39
CA PHE A 134 -9.92 -7.93 17.37
C PHE A 134 -9.06 -9.14 17.77
N PRO A 135 -8.77 -9.35 19.07
CA PRO A 135 -7.84 -10.37 19.55
C PRO A 135 -8.26 -11.83 19.32
N ARG A 136 -9.40 -12.08 18.67
CA ARG A 136 -9.87 -13.42 18.30
C ARG A 136 -9.61 -13.75 16.83
N ILE A 137 -9.37 -12.74 15.99
CA ILE A 137 -9.09 -12.94 14.58
C ILE A 137 -7.67 -13.49 14.46
N LYS A 138 -7.54 -14.64 13.80
CA LYS A 138 -6.27 -15.15 13.28
C LYS A 138 -5.97 -14.45 11.96
N CYS A 139 -4.91 -13.66 11.94
CA CYS A 139 -4.45 -12.95 10.77
C CYS A 139 -3.31 -13.73 10.10
N THR A 140 -3.46 -14.01 8.82
CA THR A 140 -2.40 -14.58 7.99
C THR A 140 -2.01 -13.55 6.94
N VAL A 141 -0.73 -13.21 6.85
CA VAL A 141 -0.21 -12.37 5.76
C VAL A 141 0.29 -13.30 4.66
N LEU A 142 -0.30 -13.21 3.46
CA LEU A 142 0.20 -13.87 2.26
C LEU A 142 0.96 -12.85 1.43
N ASP A 143 2.22 -13.11 1.15
CA ASP A 143 3.02 -12.30 0.22
C ASP A 143 4.08 -13.18 -0.48
N LEU A 144 4.87 -12.60 -1.38
CA LEU A 144 5.95 -13.30 -2.05
C LEU A 144 6.96 -13.85 -1.01
N PRO A 145 7.54 -15.04 -1.22
CA PRO A 145 8.38 -15.69 -0.22
C PRO A 145 9.50 -14.81 0.34
N GLN A 146 10.16 -14.03 -0.50
CA GLN A 146 11.25 -13.13 -0.12
C GLN A 146 10.82 -11.98 0.80
N ILE A 147 9.55 -11.56 0.76
CA ILE A 147 9.01 -10.49 1.61
C ILE A 147 8.79 -11.00 3.03
N VAL A 148 8.32 -12.24 3.18
CA VAL A 148 7.89 -12.79 4.47
C VAL A 148 8.87 -13.77 5.13
N ALA A 149 9.93 -14.20 4.43
CA ALA A 149 10.84 -15.29 4.84
C ALA A 149 11.42 -15.19 6.27
N ASN A 150 11.54 -13.98 6.85
CA ASN A 150 12.16 -13.76 8.16
C ASN A 150 11.30 -12.93 9.12
N LEU A 151 9.99 -12.85 8.87
CA LEU A 151 9.10 -12.09 9.73
C LEU A 151 8.69 -12.90 10.96
N PRO A 152 8.74 -12.31 12.16
CA PRO A 152 8.42 -13.02 13.39
C PRO A 152 6.92 -13.25 13.49
N GLU A 153 6.51 -14.51 13.59
CA GLU A 153 5.14 -14.85 13.98
C GLU A 153 4.87 -14.43 15.43
N SER A 154 3.63 -14.04 15.72
CA SER A 154 3.25 -13.65 17.08
C SER A 154 1.77 -13.85 17.35
N GLY A 155 1.44 -14.56 18.43
CA GLY A 155 0.06 -14.72 18.89
C GLY A 155 -0.88 -15.28 17.80
N ASN A 156 -1.71 -14.40 17.24
CA ASN A 156 -2.68 -14.70 16.19
C ASN A 156 -2.20 -14.32 14.78
N LEU A 157 -0.94 -13.90 14.61
CA LEU A 157 -0.35 -13.50 13.34
C LEU A 157 0.63 -14.55 12.84
N SER A 158 0.39 -15.04 11.62
CA SER A 158 1.28 -15.94 10.86
C SER A 158 1.57 -15.40 9.47
N TYR A 159 2.65 -15.87 8.86
CA TYR A 159 3.08 -15.46 7.52
C TYR A 159 3.13 -16.65 6.57
N VAL A 160 2.67 -16.47 5.34
CA VAL A 160 2.71 -17.47 4.28
C VAL A 160 3.39 -16.86 3.06
N GLY A 161 4.51 -17.45 2.65
CA GLY A 161 5.19 -17.11 1.40
C GLY A 161 4.55 -17.87 0.24
N GLY A 162 4.12 -17.17 -0.81
CA GLY A 162 3.52 -17.80 -1.98
C GLY A 162 3.07 -16.83 -3.06
N ASP A 163 2.45 -17.38 -4.09
CA ASP A 163 1.85 -16.62 -5.18
C ASP A 163 0.32 -16.67 -5.10
N MET A 164 -0.31 -15.49 -4.98
CA MET A 164 -1.76 -15.32 -4.94
C MET A 164 -2.47 -15.78 -6.23
N PHE A 165 -1.77 -15.82 -7.36
CA PHE A 165 -2.32 -16.38 -8.61
C PHE A 165 -2.41 -17.91 -8.56
N GLU A 166 -1.56 -18.56 -7.77
CA GLU A 166 -1.58 -20.01 -7.59
C GLU A 166 -2.58 -20.41 -6.50
N SER A 167 -2.38 -19.93 -5.27
CA SER A 167 -3.20 -20.32 -4.12
C SER A 167 -3.25 -19.24 -3.05
N ILE A 168 -4.42 -19.14 -2.39
CA ILE A 168 -4.65 -18.27 -1.23
C ILE A 168 -5.09 -19.15 -0.06
N PRO A 169 -4.48 -19.03 1.14
CA PRO A 169 -4.91 -19.78 2.32
C PRO A 169 -6.39 -19.54 2.65
N SER A 170 -7.09 -20.57 3.12
CA SER A 170 -8.51 -20.43 3.46
C SER A 170 -8.72 -19.58 4.71
N ALA A 171 -9.67 -18.65 4.65
CA ALA A 171 -10.07 -17.80 5.77
C ALA A 171 -11.52 -17.33 5.64
N GLU A 172 -12.11 -16.80 6.71
CA GLU A 172 -13.48 -16.24 6.65
C GLU A 172 -13.52 -14.91 5.87
N ALA A 173 -12.41 -14.17 5.86
CA ALA A 173 -12.26 -12.98 5.04
C ALA A 173 -10.90 -12.93 4.33
N ILE A 174 -10.89 -12.37 3.12
CA ILE A 174 -9.68 -11.94 2.42
C ILE A 174 -9.65 -10.42 2.39
N LEU A 175 -8.51 -9.82 2.74
CA LEU A 175 -8.22 -8.41 2.58
C LEU A 175 -7.28 -8.21 1.38
N LEU A 176 -7.64 -7.27 0.52
CA LEU A 176 -6.85 -6.80 -0.62
C LEU A 176 -6.70 -5.28 -0.49
N LYS A 177 -5.57 -4.83 0.03
CA LYS A 177 -5.25 -3.40 0.15
C LYS A 177 -4.14 -3.03 -0.83
N TRP A 178 -4.37 -2.07 -1.71
CA TRP A 178 -3.38 -1.62 -2.70
C TRP A 178 -2.92 -2.78 -3.59
N ILE A 179 -3.87 -3.64 -3.98
CA ILE A 179 -3.59 -4.85 -4.75
C ILE A 179 -4.18 -4.75 -6.13
N LEU A 180 -5.50 -4.52 -6.26
CA LEU A 180 -6.17 -4.67 -7.55
C LEU A 180 -5.73 -3.58 -8.53
N HIS A 181 -5.47 -2.38 -8.04
CA HIS A 181 -4.99 -1.25 -8.85
C HIS A 181 -3.65 -1.48 -9.57
N ASN A 182 -2.89 -2.54 -9.21
CA ASN A 182 -1.61 -2.87 -9.85
C ASN A 182 -1.78 -3.69 -11.14
N TRP A 183 -3.00 -4.10 -11.50
CA TRP A 183 -3.20 -5.13 -12.53
C TRP A 183 -4.33 -4.78 -13.50
N SER A 184 -4.33 -5.45 -14.64
CA SER A 184 -5.43 -5.41 -15.60
C SER A 184 -6.71 -6.06 -15.05
N ASP A 185 -7.85 -5.70 -15.63
CA ASP A 185 -9.17 -6.26 -15.31
C ASP A 185 -9.16 -7.80 -15.39
N GLU A 186 -8.52 -8.37 -16.41
CA GLU A 186 -8.42 -9.83 -16.58
C GLU A 186 -7.70 -10.49 -15.40
N ASP A 187 -6.61 -9.88 -14.93
CA ASP A 187 -5.83 -10.39 -13.82
C ASP A 187 -6.50 -10.11 -12.48
N CYS A 188 -7.22 -9.01 -12.33
CA CYS A 188 -8.09 -8.74 -11.19
C CYS A 188 -9.19 -9.80 -11.07
N VAL A 189 -9.84 -10.16 -12.18
CA VAL A 189 -10.84 -11.24 -12.21
C VAL A 189 -10.25 -12.59 -11.81
N LYS A 190 -9.02 -12.92 -12.25
CA LYS A 190 -8.32 -14.14 -11.82
C LYS A 190 -8.08 -14.14 -10.31
N LYS A 191 -7.57 -13.05 -9.75
CA LYS A 191 -7.33 -12.91 -8.30
C LYS A 191 -8.61 -13.00 -7.49
N LEU A 192 -9.67 -12.31 -7.91
CA LEU A 192 -10.96 -12.35 -7.22
C LEU A 192 -11.59 -13.74 -7.25
N LYS A 193 -11.36 -14.53 -8.31
CA LYS A 193 -11.75 -15.95 -8.34
C LYS A 193 -11.00 -16.78 -7.30
N ARG A 194 -9.67 -16.60 -7.18
CA ARG A 194 -8.85 -17.25 -6.14
C ARG A 194 -9.32 -16.86 -4.73
N CYS A 195 -9.61 -15.58 -4.51
CA CYS A 195 -10.14 -15.10 -3.23
C CYS A 195 -11.49 -15.76 -2.90
N LYS A 196 -12.39 -15.86 -3.90
CA LYS A 196 -13.68 -16.54 -3.75
C LYS A 196 -13.55 -18.03 -3.43
N GLU A 197 -12.54 -18.70 -3.98
CA GLU A 197 -12.22 -20.11 -3.67
C GLU A 197 -11.69 -20.29 -2.24
N ALA A 198 -11.04 -19.27 -1.67
CA ALA A 198 -10.42 -19.30 -0.35
C ALA A 198 -11.37 -18.97 0.82
N ILE A 199 -12.59 -18.48 0.54
CA ILE A 199 -13.57 -18.09 1.56
C ILE A 199 -14.77 -19.04 1.64
N PRO A 200 -15.47 -19.11 2.78
CA PRO A 200 -16.79 -19.73 2.85
C PRO A 200 -17.78 -19.12 1.85
N SER A 201 -18.90 -19.81 1.62
CA SER A 201 -20.01 -19.23 0.86
C SER A 201 -20.53 -17.96 1.54
N LYS A 202 -21.17 -17.09 0.75
CA LYS A 202 -21.82 -15.87 1.25
C LYS A 202 -22.79 -16.15 2.40
N ASP A 203 -23.55 -17.24 2.32
CA ASP A 203 -24.51 -17.66 3.36
C ASP A 203 -23.83 -18.06 4.68
N ASN A 204 -22.56 -18.46 4.61
CA ASN A 204 -21.71 -18.78 5.75
C ASN A 204 -20.79 -17.60 6.14
N GLY A 205 -21.08 -16.39 5.67
CA GLY A 205 -20.40 -15.15 6.08
C GLY A 205 -19.05 -14.86 5.40
N GLY A 206 -18.67 -15.63 4.38
CA GLY A 206 -17.43 -15.38 3.63
C GLY A 206 -17.45 -14.03 2.90
N LYS A 207 -16.36 -13.27 3.00
CA LYS A 207 -16.26 -11.95 2.36
C LYS A 207 -14.86 -11.63 1.82
N VAL A 208 -14.81 -10.79 0.79
CA VAL A 208 -13.57 -10.15 0.30
C VAL A 208 -13.69 -8.66 0.60
N ILE A 209 -12.68 -8.10 1.26
CA ILE A 209 -12.57 -6.70 1.65
C ILE A 209 -11.53 -6.07 0.74
N ILE A 210 -11.93 -5.07 -0.04
CA ILE A 210 -11.07 -4.37 -0.99
C ILE A 210 -10.85 -2.95 -0.47
N MET A 211 -9.59 -2.52 -0.46
CA MET A 211 -9.17 -1.20 -0.04
C MET A 211 -8.23 -0.61 -1.09
N ASP A 212 -8.83 -0.03 -2.12
CA ASP A 212 -8.17 0.67 -3.22
C ASP A 212 -8.83 2.04 -3.41
N THR A 213 -8.23 2.89 -4.24
CA THR A 213 -8.78 4.22 -4.53
C THR A 213 -9.96 4.07 -5.46
N MET A 214 -11.03 4.83 -5.18
CA MET A 214 -12.19 4.94 -6.06
C MET A 214 -12.16 6.29 -6.77
N MET A 215 -12.17 6.30 -8.10
CA MET A 215 -12.11 7.50 -8.93
C MET A 215 -13.41 8.33 -8.85
N ASP A 216 -14.56 7.67 -8.89
CA ASP A 216 -15.87 8.30 -8.81
C ASP A 216 -16.32 8.51 -7.35
N GLY A 217 -15.73 9.50 -6.68
CA GLY A 217 -16.17 9.95 -5.35
C GLY A 217 -17.14 11.12 -5.44
N GLU A 218 -18.40 10.95 -5.03
CA GLU A 218 -19.30 12.10 -4.81
C GLU A 218 -18.68 13.06 -3.78
N GLY A 219 -18.34 14.27 -4.20
CA GLY A 219 -17.88 15.34 -3.29
C GLY A 219 -16.37 15.44 -3.09
N ASP A 220 -15.54 14.86 -3.96
CA ASP A 220 -14.10 15.08 -3.90
C ASP A 220 -13.74 16.57 -4.04
N GLU A 221 -12.93 17.06 -3.12
CA GLU A 221 -12.26 18.35 -3.27
C GLU A 221 -11.20 18.28 -4.37
N HIS A 222 -10.86 19.42 -4.98
CA HIS A 222 -9.90 19.50 -6.10
C HIS A 222 -8.59 18.77 -5.82
N ASP A 223 -8.00 18.96 -4.64
CA ASP A 223 -6.71 18.38 -4.26
C ASP A 223 -6.79 16.86 -4.11
N ALA A 224 -7.93 16.32 -3.67
CA ALA A 224 -8.16 14.88 -3.59
C ALA A 224 -8.27 14.28 -5.00
N ALA A 225 -9.02 14.91 -5.90
CA ALA A 225 -9.13 14.46 -7.28
C ALA A 225 -7.77 14.46 -8.01
N GLU A 226 -6.95 15.50 -7.80
CA GLU A 226 -5.60 15.56 -8.36
C GLU A 226 -4.70 14.44 -7.83
N ALA A 227 -4.75 14.16 -6.51
CA ALA A 227 -3.98 13.06 -5.92
C ALA A 227 -4.40 11.68 -6.48
N LYS A 228 -5.70 11.45 -6.68
CA LYS A 228 -6.21 10.21 -7.30
C LYS A 228 -5.70 10.04 -8.72
N LEU A 229 -5.74 11.10 -9.53
CA LEU A 229 -5.22 11.08 -10.91
C LEU A 229 -3.70 10.82 -10.94
N ILE A 230 -2.94 11.41 -10.02
CA ILE A 230 -1.50 11.14 -9.92
C ILE A 230 -1.26 9.66 -9.59
N LEU A 231 -2.06 9.09 -8.68
CA LEU A 231 -1.95 7.68 -8.33
C LEU A 231 -2.31 6.76 -9.50
N ASP A 232 -3.38 7.05 -10.23
CA ASP A 232 -3.78 6.33 -11.45
C ASP A 232 -2.66 6.30 -12.49
N VAL A 233 -2.08 7.46 -12.82
CA VAL A 233 -0.94 7.53 -13.74
C VAL A 233 0.26 6.78 -13.18
N THR A 234 0.48 6.79 -11.86
CA THR A 234 1.55 6.04 -11.21
C THR A 234 1.36 4.53 -11.43
N MET A 235 0.15 4.01 -11.26
CA MET A 235 -0.15 2.59 -11.47
C MET A 235 0.04 2.17 -12.93
N MET A 236 -0.41 2.99 -13.88
CA MET A 236 -0.18 2.77 -15.31
C MET A 236 1.32 2.72 -15.65
N VAL A 237 2.11 3.63 -15.08
CA VAL A 237 3.55 3.76 -15.31
C VAL A 237 4.35 2.59 -14.72
N MET A 238 3.96 2.12 -13.52
CA MET A 238 4.70 1.11 -12.76
C MET A 238 4.34 -0.32 -13.12
N ALA A 239 3.04 -0.62 -13.22
CA ALA A 239 2.53 -1.98 -13.21
C ALA A 239 1.51 -2.25 -14.33
N GLY A 240 1.16 -1.24 -15.14
CA GLY A 240 0.13 -1.36 -16.17
C GLY A 240 -1.28 -1.50 -15.61
N GLY A 241 -1.46 -1.16 -14.32
CA GLY A 241 -2.75 -1.10 -13.64
C GLY A 241 -3.39 0.29 -13.75
N ARG A 242 -4.47 0.51 -12.98
CA ARG A 242 -5.25 1.75 -12.94
C ARG A 242 -6.02 1.87 -11.63
N GLU A 243 -6.45 3.08 -11.29
CA GLU A 243 -7.49 3.28 -10.26
C GLU A 243 -8.89 3.18 -10.90
N GLU A 244 -9.85 2.61 -10.16
CA GLU A 244 -11.20 2.26 -10.66
C GLU A 244 -12.30 3.22 -10.19
#